data_AF-A0A0N0D515-F1
#
_entry.id   AF-A0A0N0D515-F1
#
_cell.length_a   1.000
_cell.length_b   1.000
_cell.length_c   1.000
_cell.angle_alpha   90.00
_cell.angle_beta   90.00
_cell.angle_gamma   90.00
#
_symmetry.space_group_name_H-M   'P 1'
#
loop_
_entity.id
_entity.type
_entity.pdbx_description
1 polymer ?
#
loop_
_entity_poly.entity_id
_entity_poly.type
_entity_poly.pdbx_seq_one_letter_code
_entity_poly.pdbx_strand_id
1 'polypeptide(L)'
;WNVDGSISFFKVPRDEWISLIRNAHPGYITWDEYEENLQRIKDNAIAYNNINRKTPPREGPCLLQGIAICAKCGQRMTIRYKYRKQNRIDPVYLCQRSRIEKGAENCQYIPGACVDKAIGDILIETVTPLTLEVALEVP
;
A
#
# COMPACT_ATOMS: atom_id res chain seq x y z
N TRP A 1 11.51 -16.40 -34.58
CA TRP A 1 11.01 -16.60 -35.94
C TRP A 1 10.38 -17.97 -36.00
N ASN A 2 9.06 -18.01 -36.14
CA ASN A 2 8.36 -19.26 -36.33
C ASN A 2 8.48 -19.68 -37.80
N VAL A 3 8.30 -20.97 -38.07
CA VAL A 3 8.43 -21.57 -39.41
C VAL A 3 7.42 -20.99 -40.42
N ASP A 4 6.35 -20.36 -39.94
CA ASP A 4 5.32 -19.65 -40.71
C ASP A 4 5.65 -18.16 -40.98
N GLY A 5 6.81 -17.67 -40.53
CA GLY A 5 7.20 -16.26 -40.65
C GLY A 5 6.54 -15.34 -39.62
N SER A 6 5.76 -15.88 -38.68
CA SER A 6 5.19 -15.08 -37.59
C SER A 6 6.26 -14.68 -36.56
N ILE A 7 6.07 -13.48 -36.00
CA ILE A 7 6.88 -12.95 -34.91
C ILE A 7 6.04 -12.98 -33.64
N SER A 8 6.52 -13.71 -32.64
CA SER A 8 6.00 -13.65 -31.28
C SER A 8 6.89 -12.77 -30.43
N PHE A 9 6.25 -11.95 -29.59
CA PHE A 9 6.93 -11.17 -28.56
C PHE A 9 6.41 -11.63 -27.21
N PHE A 10 7.31 -11.83 -26.27
CA PHE A 10 6.97 -12.10 -24.88
C PHE A 10 7.81 -11.18 -24.00
N LYS A 11 7.20 -10.72 -22.90
CA LYS A 11 7.87 -9.85 -21.96
C LYS A 11 8.78 -10.69 -21.07
N VAL A 12 10.08 -10.36 -21.06
CA VAL A 12 11.08 -10.99 -20.19
C VAL A 12 11.54 -10.05 -19.07
N PRO A 13 12.00 -10.60 -17.93
CA PRO A 13 12.75 -9.87 -16.91
C PRO A 13 13.95 -9.10 -17.51
N ARG A 14 14.36 -8.01 -16.85
CA ARG A 14 15.42 -7.11 -17.35
C ARG A 14 16.77 -7.83 -17.50
N ASP A 15 17.06 -8.77 -16.61
CA ASP A 15 18.25 -9.61 -16.59
C ASP A 15 18.33 -10.60 -17.77
N GLU A 16 17.22 -10.79 -18.50
CA GLU A 16 17.16 -11.61 -19.72
C GLU A 16 17.19 -10.77 -21.00
N TRP A 17 17.39 -9.46 -20.91
CA TRP A 17 17.44 -8.60 -22.11
C TRP A 17 18.74 -8.81 -22.88
N ILE A 18 18.62 -8.94 -24.21
CA ILE A 18 19.77 -9.09 -25.12
C ILE A 18 20.72 -7.88 -25.02
N SER A 19 20.18 -6.67 -24.85
CA SER A 19 20.99 -5.47 -24.58
C SER A 19 20.18 -4.40 -23.85
N LEU A 20 20.89 -3.58 -23.08
CA LEU A 20 20.37 -2.37 -22.43
C LEU A 20 21.39 -1.25 -22.60
N ILE A 21 21.09 -0.32 -23.51
CA ILE A 21 21.95 0.84 -23.76
C ILE A 21 21.40 2.03 -22.96
N ARG A 22 22.07 2.36 -21.86
CA ARG A 22 21.70 3.50 -21.01
C ARG A 22 22.13 4.80 -21.69
N ASN A 23 21.33 5.86 -21.51
CA ASN A 23 21.64 7.21 -21.99
C ASN A 23 21.92 7.31 -23.51
N ALA A 24 21.31 6.46 -24.34
CA ALA A 24 21.43 6.54 -25.80
C ALA A 24 20.90 7.88 -26.36
N HIS A 25 19.96 8.51 -25.64
CA HIS A 25 19.39 9.81 -25.95
C HIS A 25 19.28 10.64 -24.66
N PRO A 26 19.20 11.98 -24.76
CA PRO A 26 18.87 12.83 -23.62
C PRO A 26 17.54 12.42 -22.99
N GLY A 27 17.56 11.98 -21.74
CA GLY A 27 16.38 11.60 -20.96
C GLY A 27 15.83 12.75 -20.13
N TYR A 28 14.54 12.69 -19.80
CA TYR A 28 13.91 13.63 -18.85
C TYR A 28 14.32 13.38 -17.40
N ILE A 29 14.71 12.14 -17.09
CA ILE A 29 15.24 11.71 -15.80
C ILE A 29 16.48 10.86 -16.06
N THR A 30 17.36 10.81 -15.07
CA THR A 30 18.53 9.94 -15.09
C THR A 30 18.13 8.47 -14.99
N TRP A 31 19.06 7.58 -15.37
CA TRP A 31 18.85 6.14 -15.21
C TRP A 31 18.62 5.74 -13.76
N ASP A 32 19.34 6.34 -12.82
CA ASP A 32 19.24 6.02 -11.39
C ASP A 32 17.89 6.48 -10.83
N GLU A 33 17.41 7.67 -11.19
CA GLU A 33 16.06 8.13 -10.84
C GLU A 33 14.97 7.20 -11.41
N TYR A 34 15.16 6.68 -12.62
CA TYR A 34 14.25 5.70 -13.20
C TYR A 34 14.22 4.39 -12.39
N GLU A 35 15.38 3.86 -11.99
CA GLU A 35 15.45 2.65 -11.18
C GLU A 35 14.84 2.85 -9.79
N GLU A 36 15.11 3.99 -9.15
CA GLU A 36 14.51 4.35 -7.87
C GLU A 36 12.99 4.49 -7.98
N ASN A 37 12.50 5.16 -9.02
CA ASN A 37 11.07 5.29 -9.25
C ASN A 37 10.39 3.93 -9.47
N LEU A 38 11.02 3.00 -10.19
CA LEU A 38 10.52 1.63 -10.31
C LEU A 38 10.47 0.91 -8.97
N GLN A 39 11.46 1.11 -8.10
CA GLN A 39 11.45 0.53 -6.76
C GLN A 39 10.30 1.10 -5.92
N ARG A 40 10.13 2.42 -5.89
CA ARG A 40 9.01 3.10 -5.22
C ARG A 40 7.65 2.60 -5.75
N ILE A 41 7.50 2.42 -7.06
CA ILE A 41 6.28 1.87 -7.67
C ILE A 41 6.03 0.44 -7.20
N LYS A 42 7.06 -0.41 -7.14
CA LYS A 42 6.94 -1.80 -6.65
C LYS A 42 6.55 -1.85 -5.17
N ASP A 43 7.10 -0.96 -4.36
CA ASP A 43 6.81 -0.87 -2.93
C ASP A 43 5.40 -0.32 -2.66
N ASN A 44 4.95 0.62 -3.49
CA ASN A 44 3.60 1.18 -3.44
C ASN A 44 2.54 0.32 -4.15
N ALA A 45 2.95 -0.68 -4.94
CA ALA A 45 2.04 -1.52 -5.69
C ALA A 45 1.09 -2.25 -4.73
N ILE A 46 -0.21 -2.14 -5.00
CA ILE A 46 -1.26 -2.78 -4.21
C ILE A 46 -1.18 -4.29 -4.45
N ALA A 47 -0.46 -4.99 -3.58
CA ALA A 47 -0.55 -6.44 -3.53
C ALA A 47 -1.79 -6.81 -2.71
N TYR A 48 -2.87 -7.18 -3.40
CA TYR A 48 -3.93 -7.95 -2.76
C TYR A 48 -3.29 -9.18 -2.13
N ASN A 49 -3.42 -9.33 -0.81
CA ASN A 49 -3.04 -10.53 -0.05
C ASN A 49 -1.54 -10.74 0.30
N ASN A 50 -0.66 -9.74 0.18
CA ASN A 50 0.70 -9.86 0.76
C ASN A 50 0.80 -9.11 2.09
N ILE A 51 0.59 -9.80 3.22
CA ILE A 51 0.63 -9.25 4.59
C ILE A 51 1.95 -8.52 4.90
N ASN A 52 3.04 -8.85 4.20
CA ASN A 52 4.35 -8.23 4.40
C ASN A 52 4.56 -6.94 3.58
N ARG A 53 3.66 -6.59 2.65
CA ARG A 53 3.82 -5.39 1.79
C ARG A 53 2.95 -4.22 2.22
N LYS A 54 3.55 -3.10 2.61
CA LYS A 54 2.82 -1.88 2.95
C LYS A 54 1.95 -1.46 1.77
N THR A 55 0.74 -0.99 2.04
CA THR A 55 -0.04 -0.27 1.03
C THR A 55 0.09 1.22 1.31
N PRO A 56 0.30 2.06 0.30
CA PRO A 56 0.41 3.49 0.51
C PRO A 56 -0.87 4.01 1.17
N PRO A 57 -0.76 4.95 2.14
CA PRO A 57 -1.91 5.64 2.69
C PRO A 57 -2.74 6.25 1.57
N ARG A 58 -4.08 6.22 1.70
CA ARG A 58 -4.97 6.92 0.77
C ARG A 58 -5.78 7.94 1.54
N GLU A 59 -6.64 8.65 0.83
CA GLU A 59 -7.52 9.64 1.43
C GLU A 59 -8.46 9.00 2.48
N GLY A 60 -8.66 9.73 3.58
CA GLY A 60 -9.65 9.46 4.61
C GLY A 60 -9.08 9.38 6.04
N PRO A 61 -9.97 9.31 7.04
CA PRO A 61 -9.61 9.51 8.45
C PRO A 61 -9.00 8.27 9.16
N CYS A 62 -8.87 7.12 8.49
CA CYS A 62 -8.39 5.90 9.15
C CYS A 62 -6.87 5.89 9.33
N LEU A 63 -6.41 5.75 10.57
CA LEU A 63 -4.98 5.74 10.90
C LEU A 63 -4.25 4.48 10.40
N LEU A 64 -4.90 3.31 10.45
CA LEU A 64 -4.30 2.01 10.12
C LEU A 64 -4.60 1.57 8.68
N GLN A 65 -4.79 2.51 7.76
CA GLN A 65 -5.07 2.19 6.38
C GLN A 65 -4.00 1.29 5.77
N GLY A 66 -4.42 0.12 5.30
CA GLY A 66 -3.53 -0.80 4.60
C GLY A 66 -2.65 -1.67 5.49
N ILE A 67 -2.70 -1.51 6.80
CA ILE A 67 -1.87 -2.26 7.77
C ILE A 67 -2.68 -3.03 8.82
N ALA A 68 -3.97 -2.74 8.99
CA ALA A 68 -4.84 -3.49 9.90
C ALA A 68 -5.01 -4.97 9.46
N ILE A 69 -4.85 -5.89 10.40
CA ILE A 69 -4.96 -7.35 10.19
C ILE A 69 -6.12 -7.90 11.04
N CYS A 70 -6.90 -8.80 10.45
CA CYS A 70 -7.99 -9.51 11.12
C CYS A 70 -7.43 -10.52 12.12
N ALA A 71 -7.73 -10.36 13.41
CA ALA A 71 -7.28 -11.29 14.45
C ALA A 71 -7.90 -12.70 14.31
N LYS A 72 -9.04 -12.83 13.62
CA LYS A 72 -9.69 -14.14 13.42
C LYS A 72 -9.09 -14.97 12.29
N CYS A 73 -8.76 -14.35 11.16
CA CYS A 73 -8.34 -15.09 9.96
C CYS A 73 -6.97 -14.69 9.42
N GLY A 74 -6.28 -13.74 10.05
CA GLY A 74 -4.96 -13.25 9.63
C GLY A 74 -4.96 -12.45 8.32
N GLN A 75 -6.11 -12.28 7.68
CA GLN A 75 -6.24 -11.52 6.44
C GLN A 75 -6.22 -10.02 6.71
N ARG A 76 -5.76 -9.24 5.73
CA ARG A 76 -5.84 -7.77 5.82
C ARG A 76 -7.27 -7.27 5.86
N MET A 77 -7.49 -6.29 6.72
CA MET A 77 -8.74 -5.56 6.78
C MET A 77 -8.74 -4.45 5.73
N THR A 78 -9.89 -4.27 5.10
CA THR A 78 -10.17 -3.13 4.24
C THR A 78 -10.88 -2.04 5.03
N ILE A 79 -10.91 -0.81 4.51
CA ILE A 79 -11.66 0.28 5.14
C ILE A 79 -12.98 0.51 4.41
N ARG A 80 -14.02 0.82 5.18
CA ARG A 80 -15.28 1.37 4.68
C ARG A 80 -15.54 2.71 5.35
N TYR A 81 -15.77 3.74 4.53
CA TYR A 81 -16.21 5.05 5.00
C TYR A 81 -17.72 5.14 4.90
N LYS A 82 -18.40 5.30 6.03
CA LYS A 82 -19.84 5.54 6.08
C LYS A 82 -20.10 7.03 6.22
N TYR A 83 -20.58 7.66 5.16
CA TYR A 83 -20.97 9.06 5.17
C TYR A 83 -22.33 9.23 5.86
N ARG A 84 -22.39 10.14 6.83
CA ARG A 84 -23.58 10.49 7.60
C ARG A 84 -24.02 11.92 7.26
N LYS A 85 -25.17 12.33 7.80
CA LYS A 85 -25.61 13.73 7.77
C LYS A 85 -24.53 14.64 8.38
N GLN A 86 -24.52 15.91 7.99
CA GLN A 86 -23.59 16.93 8.50
C GLN A 86 -22.11 16.60 8.22
N ASN A 87 -21.82 15.96 7.08
CA ASN A 87 -20.47 15.63 6.62
C ASN A 87 -19.64 14.75 7.58
N ARG A 88 -20.29 14.07 8.53
CA ARG A 88 -19.62 13.13 9.44
C ARG A 88 -19.27 11.84 8.70
N ILE A 89 -18.05 11.36 8.89
CA ILE A 89 -17.56 10.08 8.36
C ILE A 89 -17.37 9.12 9.52
N ASP A 90 -18.06 7.97 9.48
CA ASP A 90 -17.84 6.87 10.42
C ASP A 90 -16.97 5.80 9.72
N PRO A 91 -15.64 5.80 9.91
CA PRO A 91 -14.76 4.78 9.35
C PRO A 91 -14.95 3.42 10.02
N VAL A 92 -14.63 2.35 9.27
CA VAL A 92 -14.73 0.97 9.73
C VAL A 92 -13.59 0.14 9.17
N TYR A 93 -12.91 -0.62 10.02
CA TYR A 93 -12.07 -1.74 9.61
C TYR A 93 -12.94 -2.97 9.36
N LEU A 94 -12.96 -3.44 8.12
CA LEU A 94 -13.80 -4.53 7.65
C LEU A 94 -12.95 -5.66 7.05
N CYS A 95 -13.04 -6.85 7.65
CA CYS A 95 -12.53 -8.08 7.07
C CYS A 95 -13.62 -8.75 6.23
N GLN A 96 -13.58 -8.53 4.91
CA GLN A 96 -14.57 -9.01 3.94
C GLN A 96 -13.97 -9.92 2.86
N ARG A 97 -12.75 -10.44 3.04
CA ARG A 97 -12.06 -11.23 2.01
C ARG A 97 -12.86 -12.49 1.64
N SER A 98 -13.27 -13.27 2.64
CA SER A 98 -14.11 -14.46 2.43
C SER A 98 -15.45 -14.13 1.77
N ARG A 99 -16.02 -12.95 2.04
CA ARG A 99 -17.22 -12.47 1.35
C ARG A 99 -16.97 -12.19 -0.13
N ILE A 100 -15.86 -11.53 -0.45
CA ILE A 100 -15.49 -11.20 -1.84
C ILE A 100 -15.15 -12.46 -2.64
N GLU A 101 -14.35 -13.36 -2.07
CA GLU A 101 -13.85 -14.55 -2.79
C GLU A 101 -14.84 -15.72 -2.81
N LYS A 102 -15.65 -15.88 -1.76
CA LYS A 102 -16.42 -17.11 -1.52
C LYS A 102 -17.91 -16.84 -1.22
N GLY A 103 -18.37 -15.60 -1.31
CA GLY A 103 -19.76 -15.24 -1.01
C GLY A 103 -20.18 -15.43 0.46
N ALA A 104 -19.22 -15.64 1.37
CA ALA A 104 -19.49 -15.83 2.79
C ALA A 104 -19.88 -14.52 3.50
N GLU A 105 -20.19 -14.61 4.80
CA GLU A 105 -20.35 -13.41 5.64
C GLU A 105 -19.01 -12.69 5.89
N ASN A 106 -19.10 -11.44 6.35
CA ASN A 106 -17.92 -10.70 6.79
C ASN A 106 -17.33 -11.35 8.04
N CYS A 107 -16.01 -11.50 8.10
CA CYS A 107 -15.33 -12.14 9.23
C CYS A 107 -15.31 -11.24 10.48
N GLN A 108 -14.98 -9.95 10.30
CA GLN A 108 -14.97 -8.95 11.37
C GLN A 108 -15.36 -7.58 10.82
N TYR A 109 -16.11 -6.84 11.63
CA TYR A 109 -16.47 -5.44 11.44
C TYR A 109 -16.11 -4.70 12.72
N ILE A 110 -15.25 -3.69 12.64
CA ILE A 110 -14.78 -2.94 13.80
C ILE A 110 -14.88 -1.44 13.47
N PRO A 111 -15.64 -0.64 14.25
CA PRO A 111 -15.63 0.82 14.11
C PRO A 111 -14.21 1.37 14.22
N GLY A 112 -13.79 2.18 13.25
CA GLY A 112 -12.41 2.67 13.16
C GLY A 112 -12.05 3.66 14.26
N ALA A 113 -12.99 4.53 14.65
CA ALA A 113 -12.72 5.63 15.58
C ALA A 113 -12.13 5.20 16.93
N CYS A 114 -12.61 4.08 17.52
CA CYS A 114 -12.07 3.62 18.79
C CYS A 114 -10.67 3.01 18.65
N VAL A 115 -10.42 2.28 17.57
CA VAL A 115 -9.11 1.71 17.25
C VAL A 115 -8.10 2.82 16.98
N ASP A 116 -8.48 3.78 16.14
CA ASP A 116 -7.62 4.89 15.74
C ASP A 116 -7.27 5.79 16.93
N LYS A 117 -8.23 6.03 17.84
CA LYS A 117 -7.95 6.73 19.10
C LYS A 117 -6.94 5.98 19.94
N ALA A 118 -7.16 4.68 20.20
CA ALA A 118 -6.27 3.89 21.05
C ALA A 118 -4.84 3.81 20.47
N ILE A 119 -4.70 3.63 19.16
CA ILE A 119 -3.38 3.64 18.51
C ILE A 119 -2.78 5.05 18.51
N GLY A 120 -3.58 6.08 18.30
CA GLY A 120 -3.13 7.48 18.36
C GLY A 120 -2.55 7.83 19.73
N ASP A 121 -3.23 7.43 20.81
CA ASP A 121 -2.77 7.64 22.18
C ASP A 121 -1.39 6.97 22.40
N ILE A 122 -1.22 5.71 21.97
CA ILE A 122 0.07 4.98 22.05
C ILE A 122 1.16 5.65 21.20
N LEU A 123 0.81 6.10 20.00
CA LEU A 123 1.77 6.75 19.10
C LEU A 123 2.31 8.03 19.74
N ILE A 124 1.44 8.85 20.32
CA ILE A 124 1.82 10.08 21.02
C ILE A 124 2.71 9.77 22.23
N GLU A 125 2.36 8.76 23.03
CA GLU A 125 3.19 8.32 24.16
C GLU A 125 4.58 7.82 23.72
N THR A 126 4.68 7.19 22.55
CA THR A 126 5.95 6.65 22.04
C THR A 126 6.86 7.75 21.49
N VAL A 127 6.27 8.80 20.90
CA VAL A 127 6.99 9.97 20.38
C VAL A 127 7.21 10.97 21.53
N THR A 128 8.08 10.60 22.48
CA THR A 128 8.45 11.48 23.61
C THR A 128 9.36 12.65 23.18
N PRO A 129 9.44 13.75 23.95
CA PRO A 129 10.10 15.01 23.54
C PRO A 129 11.55 14.88 23.05
N LEU A 130 12.32 13.92 23.58
CA LEU A 130 13.70 13.65 23.15
C LEU A 130 13.80 13.26 21.66
N THR A 131 12.74 12.68 21.09
CA THR A 131 12.67 12.35 19.65
C THR A 131 12.17 13.51 18.79
N LEU A 132 11.49 14.49 19.40
CA LEU A 132 10.96 15.67 18.73
C LEU A 132 12.03 16.77 18.60
N GLU A 133 12.90 16.93 19.59
CA GLU A 133 14.05 17.84 19.54
C GLU A 133 14.98 17.50 18.35
N VAL A 134 15.28 16.22 18.14
CA VAL A 134 16.09 15.75 16.99
C VAL A 134 15.38 15.92 15.64
N ALA A 135 14.05 15.79 15.60
CA ALA A 135 13.28 16.01 14.38
C ALA A 135 13.19 17.50 13.98
N LEU A 136 13.32 18.41 14.95
CA LEU A 136 13.30 19.87 14.76
C LEU A 136 14.69 20.47 14.56
N GLU A 137 15.77 19.75 14.91
CA GLU A 137 17.17 20.17 14.68
C GLU A 137 17.68 19.91 13.25
N VAL A 138 16.84 19.40 12.34
CA VAL A 138 17.20 19.30 10.91
C VAL A 138 16.88 20.64 10.22
N PRO A 139 17.89 21.40 9.74
CA PRO A 139 17.67 22.66 9.00
C PRO A 139 16.96 22.46 7.65
#